data_AF-A0A945MGT2-F1
#
_entry.id   AF-A0A945MGT2-F1
#
_cell.length_a   1.000
_cell.length_b   1.000
_cell.length_c   1.000
_cell.angle_alpha   90.00
_cell.angle_beta   90.00
_cell.angle_gamma   90.00
#
_symmetry.space_group_name_H-M   'P 1'
#
loop_
_entity.id
_entity.type
_entity.pdbx_description
1 polymer ?
#
loop_
_entity_poly.entity_id
_entity_poly.type
_entity_poly.pdbx_seq_one_letter_code
_entity_poly.pdbx_strand_id
1 'polypeptide(L)'
;MPKDLTQNFSLRHIGPRPSEIKEMLEALKLNNLEELVEKTVPKSIHVKSELNIGDGLDEFSLLKKIKGIASKNKVARSYIGTGYYGTITPPVIQRNILENPGWYTAYTPYQAEISQGRLEALLNYQTMITEMTGLSISNASLLDESTAAAEAMVMMLRSTKERNQFLVASDCHPQTIDVLKTRSEPIGVKLIIKPIEEFDFNDKIFGALIQYPATDGKVFNFRNLCNQAHESGALIAVATDLMALALIPTPGEIGADIAVGNSQRFGVPMGFGGPHAAFIAAKEDFKRKMPGRIIGVSIDSNGNRALRMALQTREQHIRRDKATSNICTAQVLLAVMASMYSIYHGPSGIKAIANRIHNKAKALANSLQSSGYEIVHDQFFDTIRISTNKNSIEELRKSAELNNLNFRYFENDDVGISLDETVSDQDLIDILSIFKSEISQNNNFNLSLNRESSFLSHEVFNQYHSETEMMRYIHRLETKDLTLNTSMI
;
A
#
# COMPACT_ATOMS: atom_id res chain seq x y z
N MET A 1 -36.08 18.54 33.00
CA MET A 1 -34.68 18.47 33.47
C MET A 1 -33.76 18.45 32.27
N PRO A 2 -32.59 19.12 32.30
CA PRO A 2 -31.61 19.02 31.23
C PRO A 2 -31.18 17.56 31.03
N LYS A 3 -31.06 17.10 29.78
CA LYS A 3 -30.52 15.77 29.46
C LYS A 3 -29.00 15.85 29.46
N ASP A 4 -28.35 14.93 30.15
CA ASP A 4 -26.89 14.78 30.05
C ASP A 4 -26.54 14.15 28.70
N LEU A 5 -26.05 14.99 27.77
CA LEU A 5 -25.66 14.58 26.43
C LEU A 5 -24.40 13.72 26.40
N THR A 6 -23.67 13.61 27.51
CA THR A 6 -22.48 12.75 27.60
C THR A 6 -22.85 11.28 27.68
N GLN A 7 -24.05 10.95 28.17
CA GLN A 7 -24.49 9.56 28.41
C GLN A 7 -25.01 8.85 27.14
N ASN A 8 -25.20 9.56 26.02
CA ASN A 8 -25.76 8.96 24.81
C ASN A 8 -25.20 9.60 23.54
N PHE A 9 -24.28 8.88 22.87
CA PHE A 9 -23.61 9.34 21.66
C PHE A 9 -24.58 9.57 20.47
N SER A 10 -25.74 8.90 20.43
CA SER A 10 -26.72 9.14 19.35
C SER A 10 -27.19 10.59 19.30
N LEU A 11 -27.18 11.31 20.44
CA LEU A 11 -27.51 12.73 20.51
C LEU A 11 -26.40 13.63 19.93
N ARG A 12 -25.18 13.12 19.77
CA ARG A 12 -24.08 13.79 19.07
C ARG A 12 -24.06 13.41 17.59
N HIS A 13 -24.36 12.15 17.28
CA HIS A 13 -24.35 11.60 15.93
C HIS A 13 -25.53 12.08 15.06
N ILE A 14 -26.74 12.06 15.61
CA ILE A 14 -27.96 12.45 14.89
C ILE A 14 -28.13 13.97 15.01
N GLY A 15 -28.07 14.66 13.87
CA GLY A 15 -28.25 16.12 13.79
C GLY A 15 -29.61 16.58 14.29
N PRO A 16 -30.73 16.14 13.66
CA PRO A 16 -32.07 16.61 13.99
C PRO A 16 -32.43 16.50 15.47
N ARG A 17 -32.85 17.61 16.07
CA ARG A 17 -33.34 17.70 17.45
C ARG A 17 -34.83 17.42 17.52
N PRO A 18 -35.39 17.10 18.71
CA PRO A 18 -36.83 16.78 18.83
C PRO A 18 -37.78 17.86 18.25
N SER A 19 -37.41 19.14 18.33
CA SER A 19 -38.17 20.24 17.71
C SER A 19 -38.09 20.19 16.18
N GLU A 20 -36.90 19.99 15.62
CA GLU A 20 -36.67 19.90 14.18
C GLU A 20 -37.34 18.66 13.58
N ILE A 21 -37.29 17.52 14.28
CA ILE A 21 -38.01 16.29 13.90
C ILE A 21 -39.52 16.57 13.82
N LYS A 22 -40.08 17.31 14.79
CA LYS A 22 -41.49 17.68 14.78
C LYS A 22 -41.84 18.55 13.57
N GLU A 23 -41.04 19.59 13.29
CA GLU A 23 -41.22 20.46 12.12
C GLU A 23 -41.15 19.66 10.80
N MET A 24 -40.20 18.73 10.69
CA MET A 24 -40.08 17.83 9.54
C MET A 24 -41.30 16.91 9.37
N LEU A 25 -41.80 16.34 10.47
CA LEU A 25 -42.99 15.48 10.45
C LEU A 25 -44.26 16.27 10.09
N GLU A 26 -44.40 17.51 10.57
CA GLU A 26 -45.48 18.41 10.20
C GLU A 26 -45.46 18.72 8.69
N ALA A 27 -44.28 19.01 8.13
CA ALA A 27 -44.11 19.21 6.69
C ALA A 27 -44.51 17.98 5.87
N LEU A 28 -44.24 16.78 6.39
CA LEU A 28 -44.63 15.50 5.78
C LEU A 28 -46.09 15.10 6.08
N LYS A 29 -46.81 15.84 6.93
CA LYS A 29 -48.15 15.50 7.43
C LYS A 29 -48.21 14.12 8.10
N LEU A 30 -47.20 13.81 8.90
CA LEU A 30 -47.08 12.58 9.69
C LEU A 30 -47.09 12.89 11.18
N ASN A 31 -47.59 11.97 12.00
CA ASN A 31 -47.74 12.19 13.44
C ASN A 31 -46.47 11.85 14.23
N ASN A 32 -45.69 10.87 13.77
CA ASN A 32 -44.49 10.37 14.45
C ASN A 32 -43.56 9.62 13.46
N LEU A 33 -42.39 9.21 13.95
CA LEU A 33 -41.40 8.48 13.16
C LEU A 33 -41.87 7.05 12.84
N GLU A 34 -42.67 6.44 13.70
CA GLU A 34 -43.22 5.10 13.48
C GLU A 34 -44.14 5.10 12.24
N GLU A 35 -45.01 6.09 12.10
CA GLU A 35 -45.89 6.26 10.94
C GLU A 35 -45.07 6.46 9.64
N LEU A 36 -43.97 7.21 9.71
CA LEU A 36 -43.04 7.37 8.58
C LEU A 36 -42.46 6.01 8.17
N VAL A 37 -41.97 5.22 9.13
CA VAL A 37 -41.41 3.89 8.86
C VAL A 37 -42.47 2.94 8.29
N GLU A 38 -43.67 2.90 8.86
CA GLU A 38 -44.77 2.05 8.38
C GLU A 38 -45.21 2.37 6.95
N LYS A 39 -45.22 3.65 6.57
CA LYS A 39 -45.57 4.10 5.21
C LYS A 39 -44.42 3.91 4.21
N THR A 40 -43.18 3.79 4.68
CA THR A 40 -41.99 3.71 3.83
C THR A 40 -41.53 2.27 3.60
N VAL A 41 -41.45 1.46 4.66
CA VAL A 41 -40.88 0.12 4.63
C VAL A 41 -42.01 -0.92 4.65
N PRO A 42 -42.08 -1.86 3.67
CA PRO A 42 -43.12 -2.89 3.65
C PRO A 42 -43.12 -3.74 4.92
N LYS A 43 -44.30 -3.88 5.56
CA LYS A 43 -44.46 -4.64 6.82
C LYS A 43 -43.98 -6.09 6.73
N SER A 44 -44.02 -6.71 5.55
CA SER A 44 -43.59 -8.09 5.34
C SER A 44 -42.09 -8.33 5.58
N ILE A 45 -41.26 -7.29 5.50
CA ILE A 45 -39.81 -7.37 5.72
C ILE A 45 -39.35 -6.71 7.02
N HIS A 46 -40.30 -6.28 7.88
CA HIS A 46 -39.96 -5.71 9.18
C HIS A 46 -39.32 -6.77 10.08
N VAL A 47 -38.25 -6.36 10.77
CA VAL A 47 -37.67 -7.16 11.85
C VAL A 47 -38.62 -7.11 13.03
N LYS A 48 -39.14 -8.28 13.45
CA LYS A 48 -40.16 -8.39 14.52
C LYS A 48 -39.57 -8.39 15.93
N SER A 49 -38.26 -8.49 16.06
CA SER A 49 -37.53 -8.50 17.33
C SER A 49 -36.66 -7.26 17.44
N GLU A 50 -36.36 -6.85 18.67
CA GLU A 50 -35.29 -5.90 18.92
C GLU A 50 -33.93 -6.49 18.51
N LEU A 51 -32.98 -5.62 18.20
CA LEU A 51 -31.61 -6.02 17.93
C LEU A 51 -30.95 -6.47 19.24
N ASN A 52 -30.47 -7.72 19.27
CA ASN A 52 -29.74 -8.26 20.43
C ASN A 52 -28.27 -7.80 20.42
N ILE A 53 -28.03 -6.50 20.62
CA ILE A 53 -26.70 -5.86 20.56
C ILE A 53 -26.21 -5.34 21.91
N GLY A 54 -27.01 -5.51 22.97
CA GLY A 54 -26.72 -5.00 24.31
C GLY A 54 -26.90 -3.48 24.44
N ASP A 55 -26.58 -2.95 25.62
CA ASP A 55 -26.72 -1.53 25.90
C ASP A 55 -25.65 -0.70 25.20
N GLY A 56 -26.05 0.50 24.77
CA GLY A 56 -25.13 1.49 24.23
C GLY A 56 -24.13 1.98 25.27
N LEU A 57 -22.90 2.27 24.84
CA LEU A 57 -21.88 2.92 25.68
C LEU A 57 -21.83 4.41 25.37
N ASP A 58 -21.59 5.22 26.39
CA ASP A 58 -21.15 6.59 26.18
C ASP A 58 -19.75 6.63 25.55
N GLU A 59 -19.40 7.78 24.98
CA GLU A 59 -18.15 7.98 24.24
C GLU A 59 -16.91 7.72 25.10
N PHE A 60 -16.91 8.16 26.35
CA PHE A 60 -15.77 8.02 27.24
C PHE A 60 -15.58 6.57 27.70
N SER A 61 -16.67 5.89 28.04
CA SER A 61 -16.67 4.47 28.37
C SER A 61 -16.24 3.61 27.18
N LEU A 62 -16.65 3.97 25.95
CA LEU A 62 -16.19 3.30 24.73
C LEU A 62 -14.67 3.42 24.57
N LEU A 63 -14.10 4.61 24.72
CA LEU A 63 -12.64 4.82 24.63
C LEU A 63 -11.88 4.01 25.68
N LYS A 64 -12.37 3.96 26.93
CA LYS A 64 -11.78 3.11 27.99
C LYS A 64 -11.84 1.63 27.61
N LYS A 65 -12.98 1.14 27.13
CA LYS A 65 -13.17 -0.25 26.73
C LYS A 65 -12.25 -0.63 25.58
N ILE A 66 -12.20 0.18 24.52
CA ILE A 66 -11.31 -0.05 23.37
C ILE A 66 -9.85 -0.01 23.79
N LYS A 67 -9.44 0.93 24.66
CA LYS A 67 -8.08 0.97 25.19
C LYS A 67 -7.70 -0.31 25.95
N GLY A 68 -8.62 -0.86 26.74
CA GLY A 68 -8.42 -2.14 27.44
C GLY A 68 -8.37 -3.36 26.52
N ILE A 69 -9.02 -3.30 25.35
CA ILE A 69 -8.88 -4.33 24.30
C ILE A 69 -7.53 -4.18 23.60
N ALA A 70 -7.20 -2.96 23.17
CA ALA A 70 -5.96 -2.65 22.46
C ALA A 70 -4.70 -2.98 23.29
N SER A 71 -4.75 -2.79 24.62
CA SER A 71 -3.63 -3.12 25.52
C SER A 71 -3.32 -4.62 25.62
N LYS A 72 -4.17 -5.50 25.07
CA LYS A 72 -3.88 -6.94 24.98
C LYS A 72 -2.96 -7.29 23.82
N ASN A 73 -2.81 -6.39 22.85
CA ASN A 73 -1.87 -6.57 21.75
C ASN A 73 -0.43 -6.45 22.28
N LYS A 74 0.45 -7.30 21.77
CA LYS A 74 1.90 -7.20 22.01
C LYS A 74 2.53 -6.50 20.81
N VAL A 75 3.13 -5.33 21.05
CA VAL A 75 3.85 -4.59 20.01
C VAL A 75 5.29 -5.09 19.98
N ALA A 76 5.57 -6.03 19.10
CA ALA A 76 6.89 -6.60 18.86
C ALA A 76 7.62 -5.91 17.72
N ARG A 77 8.95 -5.92 17.77
CA ARG A 77 9.79 -5.51 16.63
C ARG A 77 9.75 -6.63 15.60
N SER A 78 9.07 -6.39 14.49
CA SER A 78 8.74 -7.43 13.52
C SER A 78 9.55 -7.28 12.25
N TYR A 79 10.50 -8.18 12.04
CA TYR A 79 11.40 -8.25 10.89
C TYR A 79 11.00 -9.37 9.92
N ILE A 80 9.70 -9.66 9.85
CA ILE A 80 9.13 -10.72 9.02
C ILE A 80 9.23 -10.35 7.53
N GLY A 81 9.04 -9.07 7.19
CA GLY A 81 8.99 -8.58 5.82
C GLY A 81 7.71 -9.03 5.10
N THR A 82 7.86 -9.66 3.93
CA THR A 82 6.71 -10.14 3.12
C THR A 82 5.75 -9.01 2.72
N GLY A 83 6.30 -7.85 2.34
CA GLY A 83 5.53 -6.70 1.83
C GLY A 83 5.08 -5.70 2.92
N TYR A 84 5.45 -5.94 4.18
CA TYR A 84 5.16 -5.03 5.30
C TYR A 84 6.43 -4.80 6.11
N TYR A 85 6.76 -3.53 6.33
CA TYR A 85 8.01 -3.10 6.93
C TYR A 85 7.76 -1.98 7.94
N GLY A 86 8.56 -1.90 9.00
CA GLY A 86 8.54 -0.75 9.90
C GLY A 86 8.85 0.54 9.14
N THR A 87 8.11 1.59 9.46
CA THR A 87 8.32 2.93 8.90
C THR A 87 7.97 3.98 9.94
N ILE A 88 8.56 5.16 9.80
CA ILE A 88 8.29 6.31 10.64
C ILE A 88 7.28 7.19 9.92
N THR A 89 6.04 7.24 10.39
CA THR A 89 5.08 8.25 9.92
C THR A 89 5.52 9.63 10.41
N PRO A 90 5.85 10.59 9.52
CA PRO A 90 6.25 11.92 9.97
C PRO A 90 5.13 12.56 10.80
N PRO A 91 5.40 13.06 12.02
CA PRO A 91 4.34 13.59 12.90
C PRO A 91 3.50 14.70 12.26
N VAL A 92 4.12 15.53 11.40
CA VAL A 92 3.41 16.58 10.64
C VAL A 92 2.39 16.00 9.67
N ILE A 93 2.65 14.82 9.07
CA ILE A 93 1.72 14.13 8.17
C ILE A 93 0.63 13.43 8.98
N GLN A 94 1.00 12.73 10.07
CA GLN A 94 0.04 12.08 10.95
C GLN A 94 -1.00 13.10 11.46
N ARG A 95 -0.54 14.19 12.06
CA ARG A 95 -1.41 15.18 12.69
C ARG A 95 -2.25 15.96 11.68
N ASN A 96 -1.65 16.41 10.59
CA ASN A 96 -2.31 17.36 9.67
C ASN A 96 -3.03 16.68 8.50
N ILE A 97 -2.93 15.36 8.34
CA ILE A 97 -3.65 14.57 7.31
C ILE A 97 -4.46 13.44 7.95
N LEU A 98 -3.79 12.47 8.59
CA LEU A 98 -4.48 11.27 9.10
C LEU A 98 -5.47 11.61 10.22
N GLU A 99 -5.11 12.56 11.09
CA GLU A 99 -5.92 13.01 12.22
C GLU A 99 -6.71 14.29 11.90
N ASN A 100 -6.77 14.73 10.63
CA ASN A 100 -7.46 15.95 10.21
C ASN A 100 -8.75 15.65 9.42
N PRO A 101 -9.95 16.01 9.91
CA PRO A 101 -11.21 15.79 9.20
C PRO A 101 -11.30 16.52 7.85
N GLY A 102 -10.51 17.58 7.63
CA GLY A 102 -10.38 18.24 6.34
C GLY A 102 -9.77 17.36 5.24
N TRP A 103 -9.18 16.21 5.60
CA TRP A 103 -8.60 15.25 4.64
C TRP A 103 -9.35 13.93 4.56
N TYR A 104 -9.95 13.44 5.65
CA TYR A 104 -10.56 12.11 5.68
C TYR A 104 -12.09 12.09 5.57
N THR A 105 -12.77 13.25 5.60
CA THR A 105 -14.25 13.27 5.58
C THR A 105 -14.85 13.43 4.18
N ALA A 106 -14.09 13.93 3.20
CA ALA A 106 -14.52 13.96 1.82
C ALA A 106 -14.48 12.55 1.19
N TYR A 107 -15.19 12.41 0.07
CA TYR A 107 -15.18 11.18 -0.72
C TYR A 107 -14.44 11.36 -2.05
N THR A 108 -14.71 10.48 -3.01
CA THR A 108 -14.17 10.54 -4.37
C THR A 108 -14.30 11.96 -4.96
N PRO A 109 -13.26 12.50 -5.62
CA PRO A 109 -13.28 13.84 -6.22
C PRO A 109 -14.10 13.91 -7.52
N TYR A 110 -15.40 13.58 -7.44
CA TYR A 110 -16.34 13.65 -8.58
C TYR A 110 -16.54 15.09 -9.05
N GLN A 111 -16.67 16.04 -8.10
CA GLN A 111 -16.74 17.47 -8.36
C GLN A 111 -15.33 18.06 -8.29
N ALA A 112 -14.66 18.14 -9.43
CA ALA A 112 -13.22 18.43 -9.49
C ALA A 112 -12.88 19.84 -8.99
N GLU A 113 -13.75 20.81 -9.24
CA GLU A 113 -13.60 22.23 -8.93
C GLU A 113 -13.44 22.50 -7.42
N ILE A 114 -14.07 21.65 -6.59
CA ILE A 114 -14.03 21.71 -5.12
C ILE A 114 -13.23 20.53 -4.52
N SER A 115 -12.30 19.99 -5.31
CA SER A 115 -11.48 18.83 -4.96
C SER A 115 -10.04 18.92 -5.45
N GLN A 116 -9.56 20.12 -5.81
CA GLN A 116 -8.25 20.31 -6.44
C GLN A 116 -7.08 19.94 -5.50
N GLY A 117 -7.26 20.04 -4.19
CA GLY A 117 -6.27 19.69 -3.18
C GLY A 117 -5.91 18.22 -3.22
N ARG A 118 -6.88 17.33 -2.97
CA ARG A 118 -6.64 15.88 -3.05
C ARG A 118 -6.34 15.38 -4.44
N LEU A 119 -6.86 16.03 -5.50
CA LEU A 119 -6.47 15.73 -6.87
C LEU A 119 -4.97 16.03 -7.11
N GLU A 120 -4.44 17.13 -6.58
CA GLU A 120 -3.02 17.47 -6.66
C GLU A 120 -2.16 16.46 -5.90
N ALA A 121 -2.56 16.09 -4.67
CA ALA A 121 -1.86 15.07 -3.88
C ALA A 121 -1.84 13.69 -4.58
N LEU A 122 -2.95 13.29 -5.23
CA LEU A 122 -3.01 12.06 -6.01
C LEU A 122 -2.19 12.13 -7.31
N LEU A 123 -2.08 13.30 -7.93
CA LEU A 123 -1.18 13.50 -9.05
C LEU A 123 0.28 13.38 -8.59
N ASN A 124 0.64 13.93 -7.42
CA ASN A 124 1.96 13.77 -6.83
C ASN A 124 2.26 12.29 -6.53
N TYR A 125 1.28 11.54 -6.01
CA TYR A 125 1.40 10.09 -5.85
C TYR A 125 1.68 9.39 -7.19
N GLN A 126 0.93 9.70 -8.25
CA GLN A 126 1.18 9.15 -9.57
C GLN A 126 2.58 9.48 -10.09
N THR A 127 3.02 10.74 -9.97
CA THR A 127 4.36 11.17 -10.39
C THR A 127 5.45 10.43 -9.61
N MET A 128 5.28 10.32 -8.29
CA MET A 128 6.16 9.54 -7.41
C MET A 128 6.27 8.10 -7.91
N ILE A 129 5.14 7.41 -8.15
CA ILE A 129 5.17 6.03 -8.64
C ILE A 129 5.84 5.93 -10.02
N THR A 130 5.53 6.81 -10.97
CA THR A 130 6.14 6.77 -12.32
C THR A 130 7.64 6.97 -12.27
N GLU A 131 8.14 7.94 -11.49
CA GLU A 131 9.57 8.20 -11.37
C GLU A 131 10.29 7.10 -10.57
N MET A 132 9.65 6.53 -9.54
CA MET A 132 10.25 5.45 -8.75
C MET A 132 10.32 4.14 -9.54
N THR A 133 9.33 3.83 -10.38
CA THR A 133 9.26 2.57 -11.16
C THR A 133 9.87 2.66 -12.55
N GLY A 134 10.16 3.86 -13.05
CA GLY A 134 10.67 4.08 -14.41
C GLY A 134 9.62 3.83 -15.50
N LEU A 135 8.32 3.82 -15.15
CA LEU A 135 7.22 3.56 -16.07
C LEU A 135 6.40 4.83 -16.36
N SER A 136 5.70 4.86 -17.49
CA SER A 136 5.13 6.10 -18.05
C SER A 136 3.89 6.60 -17.33
N ILE A 137 3.04 5.70 -16.82
CA ILE A 137 1.76 6.04 -16.21
C ILE A 137 1.53 5.24 -14.93
N SER A 138 0.84 5.85 -13.97
CA SER A 138 0.35 5.19 -12.75
C SER A 138 -1.11 5.55 -12.51
N ASN A 139 -1.82 4.69 -11.79
CA ASN A 139 -3.15 5.00 -11.27
C ASN A 139 -3.09 5.74 -9.92
N ALA A 140 -4.25 6.10 -9.38
CA ALA A 140 -4.45 6.78 -8.10
C ALA A 140 -4.79 5.77 -6.98
N SER A 141 -3.98 4.71 -6.89
CA SER A 141 -4.01 3.56 -5.96
C SER A 141 -4.92 2.38 -6.30
N LEU A 142 -4.53 1.23 -5.74
CA LEU A 142 -5.30 -0.01 -5.60
C LEU A 142 -5.39 -0.41 -4.10
N LEU A 143 -5.97 -1.57 -3.82
CA LEU A 143 -6.35 -1.97 -2.45
C LEU A 143 -5.16 -2.48 -1.63
N ASP A 144 -4.35 -3.36 -2.20
CA ASP A 144 -3.15 -3.97 -1.62
C ASP A 144 -2.27 -4.55 -2.75
N GLU A 145 -1.04 -4.96 -2.43
CA GLU A 145 -0.09 -5.49 -3.44
C GLU A 145 -0.63 -6.72 -4.16
N SER A 146 -1.26 -7.64 -3.43
CA SER A 146 -1.74 -8.91 -3.95
C SER A 146 -2.87 -8.74 -4.95
N THR A 147 -3.79 -7.81 -4.68
CA THR A 147 -4.84 -7.41 -5.62
C THR A 147 -4.27 -6.59 -6.79
N ALA A 148 -3.24 -5.77 -6.57
CA ALA A 148 -2.56 -5.07 -7.66
C ALA A 148 -1.88 -6.05 -8.65
N ALA A 149 -1.22 -7.08 -8.13
CA ALA A 149 -0.66 -8.16 -8.94
C ALA A 149 -1.73 -8.92 -9.74
N ALA A 150 -2.89 -9.20 -9.14
CA ALA A 150 -4.01 -9.81 -9.85
C ALA A 150 -4.57 -8.88 -10.95
N GLU A 151 -4.64 -7.57 -10.71
CA GLU A 151 -5.03 -6.60 -11.73
C GLU A 151 -4.00 -6.49 -12.86
N ALA A 152 -2.70 -6.60 -12.57
CA ALA A 152 -1.66 -6.68 -13.59
C ALA A 152 -1.83 -7.92 -14.48
N MET A 153 -2.11 -9.08 -13.89
CA MET A 153 -2.45 -10.32 -14.62
C MET A 153 -3.66 -10.10 -15.55
N VAL A 154 -4.76 -9.52 -15.06
CA VAL A 154 -5.96 -9.23 -15.87
C VAL A 154 -5.67 -8.21 -16.97
N MET A 155 -4.86 -7.19 -16.69
CA MET A 155 -4.45 -6.18 -17.67
C MET A 155 -3.61 -6.77 -18.80
N MET A 156 -2.70 -7.69 -18.50
CA MET A 156 -1.90 -8.43 -19.50
C MET A 156 -2.77 -9.41 -20.31
N LEU A 157 -3.67 -10.15 -19.66
CA LEU A 157 -4.60 -11.05 -20.32
C LEU A 157 -5.43 -10.32 -21.38
N ARG A 158 -5.95 -9.14 -21.05
CA ARG A 158 -6.72 -8.29 -21.98
C ARG A 158 -5.89 -7.60 -23.06
N SER A 159 -4.56 -7.70 -22.96
CA SER A 159 -3.62 -7.14 -23.93
C SER A 159 -3.11 -8.16 -24.93
N THR A 160 -3.35 -9.44 -24.69
CA THR A 160 -2.98 -10.55 -25.57
C THR A 160 -4.25 -11.22 -26.12
N LYS A 161 -4.10 -12.05 -27.15
CA LYS A 161 -5.20 -12.81 -27.77
C LYS A 161 -4.90 -14.30 -27.68
N GLU A 162 -5.91 -15.12 -27.40
CA GLU A 162 -5.85 -16.59 -27.49
C GLU A 162 -4.81 -17.26 -26.58
N ARG A 163 -4.42 -16.58 -25.49
CA ARG A 163 -3.50 -17.08 -24.47
C ARG A 163 -4.19 -17.14 -23.11
N ASN A 164 -3.89 -18.17 -22.31
CA ASN A 164 -4.53 -18.36 -21.01
C ASN A 164 -3.58 -18.84 -19.90
N GLN A 165 -2.27 -18.95 -20.17
CA GLN A 165 -1.29 -19.37 -19.17
C GLN A 165 -0.50 -18.16 -18.65
N PHE A 166 -0.26 -18.14 -17.33
CA PHE A 166 0.46 -17.08 -16.65
C PHE A 166 1.54 -17.67 -15.74
N LEU A 167 2.78 -17.24 -15.92
CA LEU A 167 3.90 -17.66 -15.08
C LEU A 167 3.94 -16.81 -13.81
N VAL A 168 4.21 -17.43 -12.67
CA VAL A 168 4.39 -16.72 -11.40
C VAL A 168 5.65 -17.24 -10.74
N ALA A 169 6.54 -16.32 -10.37
CA ALA A 169 7.76 -16.69 -9.68
C ALA A 169 7.40 -17.26 -8.30
N SER A 170 7.96 -18.42 -7.94
CA SER A 170 7.69 -19.07 -6.66
C SER A 170 8.17 -18.26 -5.45
N ASP A 171 9.05 -17.30 -5.68
CA ASP A 171 9.60 -16.35 -4.71
C ASP A 171 8.88 -14.98 -4.73
N CYS A 172 7.68 -14.89 -5.32
CA CYS A 172 6.73 -13.83 -4.97
C CYS A 172 6.24 -13.98 -3.52
N HIS A 173 5.66 -12.92 -2.94
CA HIS A 173 5.08 -13.04 -1.60
C HIS A 173 3.94 -14.09 -1.57
N PRO A 174 3.87 -14.97 -0.56
CA PRO A 174 2.90 -16.07 -0.52
C PRO A 174 1.44 -15.60 -0.68
N GLN A 175 1.06 -14.53 0.02
CA GLN A 175 -0.28 -13.96 -0.07
C GLN A 175 -0.60 -13.38 -1.47
N THR A 176 0.42 -12.90 -2.19
CA THR A 176 0.28 -12.43 -3.57
C THR A 176 -0.02 -13.61 -4.50
N ILE A 177 0.67 -14.73 -4.32
CA ILE A 177 0.41 -15.98 -5.06
C ILE A 177 -1.01 -16.49 -4.75
N ASP A 178 -1.46 -16.46 -3.50
CA ASP A 178 -2.79 -16.98 -3.12
C ASP A 178 -3.94 -16.12 -3.66
N VAL A 179 -3.80 -14.80 -3.69
CA VAL A 179 -4.78 -13.92 -4.36
C VAL A 179 -4.77 -14.14 -5.87
N LEU A 180 -3.60 -14.36 -6.50
CA LEU A 180 -3.54 -14.71 -7.91
C LEU A 180 -4.28 -16.01 -8.20
N LYS A 181 -4.05 -17.08 -7.41
CA LYS A 181 -4.78 -18.36 -7.56
C LYS A 181 -6.28 -18.10 -7.54
N THR A 182 -6.76 -17.41 -6.50
CA THR A 182 -8.18 -17.07 -6.31
C THR A 182 -8.75 -16.26 -7.47
N ARG A 183 -8.00 -15.28 -8.00
CA ARG A 183 -8.46 -14.40 -9.08
C ARG A 183 -8.37 -15.03 -10.47
N SER A 184 -7.47 -15.98 -10.66
CA SER A 184 -7.23 -16.67 -11.94
C SER A 184 -8.30 -17.71 -12.27
N GLU A 185 -8.77 -18.45 -11.26
CA GLU A 185 -9.75 -19.54 -11.41
C GLU A 185 -11.05 -19.11 -12.12
N PRO A 186 -11.79 -18.07 -11.67
CA PRO A 186 -13.07 -17.71 -12.28
C PRO A 186 -12.97 -17.11 -13.69
N ILE A 187 -11.77 -16.73 -14.13
CA ILE A 187 -11.51 -16.16 -15.47
C ILE A 187 -10.77 -17.13 -16.41
N GLY A 188 -10.58 -18.39 -15.99
CA GLY A 188 -10.00 -19.45 -16.82
C GLY A 188 -8.50 -19.29 -17.09
N VAL A 189 -7.78 -18.57 -16.23
CA VAL A 189 -6.32 -18.44 -16.33
C VAL A 189 -5.65 -19.62 -15.63
N LYS A 190 -4.74 -20.31 -16.32
CA LYS A 190 -3.89 -21.35 -15.73
C LYS A 190 -2.61 -20.73 -15.19
N LEU A 191 -2.48 -20.69 -13.87
CA LEU A 191 -1.22 -20.29 -13.22
C LEU A 191 -0.20 -21.42 -13.27
N ILE A 192 1.05 -21.04 -13.51
CA ILE A 192 2.20 -21.93 -13.46
C ILE A 192 3.21 -21.28 -12.51
N ILE A 193 3.27 -21.79 -11.29
CA ILE A 193 4.13 -21.28 -10.21
C ILE A 193 5.41 -22.11 -10.20
N LYS A 194 6.57 -21.47 -10.41
CA LYS A 194 7.88 -22.14 -10.44
C LYS A 194 9.02 -21.14 -10.27
N PRO A 195 10.27 -21.60 -10.04
CA PRO A 195 11.44 -20.72 -10.04
C PRO A 195 11.59 -19.97 -11.37
N ILE A 196 12.15 -18.76 -11.32
CA ILE A 196 12.33 -17.90 -12.51
C ILE A 196 13.24 -18.57 -13.53
N GLU A 197 14.23 -19.33 -13.08
CA GLU A 197 15.18 -20.07 -13.92
C GLU A 197 14.51 -21.17 -14.75
N GLU A 198 13.31 -21.61 -14.35
CA GLU A 198 12.51 -22.62 -15.06
C GLU A 198 11.40 -22.00 -15.94
N PHE A 199 11.38 -20.67 -16.10
CA PHE A 199 10.42 -20.02 -16.98
C PHE A 199 10.68 -20.43 -18.43
N ASP A 200 9.61 -20.86 -19.10
CA ASP A 200 9.63 -21.28 -20.49
C ASP A 200 8.49 -20.57 -21.20
N PHE A 201 8.85 -19.56 -21.99
CA PHE A 201 7.90 -18.72 -22.71
C PHE A 201 7.54 -19.36 -24.04
N ASN A 202 6.26 -19.69 -24.20
CA ASN A 202 5.69 -20.23 -25.43
C ASN A 202 4.44 -19.45 -25.86
N ASP A 203 3.84 -19.88 -26.97
CA ASP A 203 2.68 -19.25 -27.60
C ASP A 203 1.42 -19.20 -26.72
N LYS A 204 1.34 -19.97 -25.62
CA LYS A 204 0.20 -20.00 -24.69
C LYS A 204 0.36 -19.06 -23.49
N ILE A 205 1.57 -18.57 -23.23
CA ILE A 205 1.91 -17.72 -22.08
C ILE A 205 1.63 -16.26 -22.44
N PHE A 206 0.68 -15.62 -21.76
CA PHE A 206 0.40 -14.19 -22.01
C PHE A 206 1.27 -13.25 -21.18
N GLY A 207 1.84 -13.74 -20.09
CA GLY A 207 2.75 -12.96 -19.28
C GLY A 207 3.27 -13.70 -18.07
N ALA A 208 4.09 -12.99 -17.30
CA ALA A 208 4.63 -13.47 -16.03
C ALA A 208 4.58 -12.38 -14.95
N LEU A 209 4.52 -12.82 -13.69
CA LEU A 209 4.80 -12.00 -12.52
C LEU A 209 6.09 -12.47 -11.85
N ILE A 210 6.99 -11.53 -11.59
CA ILE A 210 8.17 -11.72 -10.73
C ILE A 210 8.13 -10.73 -9.56
N GLN A 211 8.92 -10.98 -8.50
CA GLN A 211 9.11 -10.06 -7.38
C GLN A 211 10.54 -9.53 -7.36
N TYR A 212 10.72 -8.23 -7.12
CA TYR A 212 12.01 -7.55 -7.16
C TYR A 212 12.11 -6.44 -6.10
N PRO A 213 12.89 -6.60 -5.01
CA PRO A 213 13.57 -7.82 -4.59
C PRO A 213 12.60 -8.98 -4.34
N ALA A 214 13.09 -10.22 -4.42
CA ALA A 214 12.28 -11.41 -4.16
C ALA A 214 11.79 -11.47 -2.70
N THR A 215 10.82 -12.34 -2.42
CA THR A 215 10.24 -12.52 -1.07
C THR A 215 11.27 -12.86 0.00
N ASP A 216 12.37 -13.49 -0.39
CA ASP A 216 13.48 -13.88 0.49
C ASP A 216 14.71 -12.97 0.37
N GLY A 217 14.55 -11.83 -0.32
CA GLY A 217 15.52 -10.74 -0.37
C GLY A 217 16.41 -10.69 -1.60
N LYS A 218 16.40 -11.71 -2.46
CA LYS A 218 17.25 -11.77 -3.67
C LYS A 218 17.03 -10.56 -4.58
N VAL A 219 18.11 -9.85 -4.90
CA VAL A 219 18.17 -8.84 -5.95
C VAL A 219 18.88 -9.45 -7.16
N PHE A 220 18.25 -9.42 -8.33
CA PHE A 220 18.76 -10.07 -9.52
C PHE A 220 18.48 -9.24 -10.78
N ASN A 221 19.24 -9.48 -11.85
CA ASN A 221 19.01 -8.83 -13.14
C ASN A 221 18.07 -9.68 -13.99
N PHE A 222 16.89 -9.16 -14.30
CA PHE A 222 15.86 -9.85 -15.08
C PHE A 222 15.71 -9.31 -16.52
N ARG A 223 16.70 -8.56 -17.05
CA ARG A 223 16.66 -8.03 -18.43
C ARG A 223 16.50 -9.14 -19.47
N ASN A 224 17.25 -10.23 -19.33
CA ASN A 224 17.16 -11.37 -20.25
C ASN A 224 15.79 -12.04 -20.19
N LEU A 225 15.17 -12.11 -19.01
CA LEU A 225 13.82 -12.63 -18.84
C LEU A 225 12.79 -11.76 -19.58
N CYS A 226 12.90 -10.43 -19.48
CA CYS A 226 12.07 -9.51 -20.24
C CYS A 226 12.22 -9.73 -21.75
N ASN A 227 13.46 -9.84 -22.25
CA ASN A 227 13.72 -10.06 -23.67
C ASN A 227 13.07 -11.37 -24.17
N GLN A 228 13.25 -12.48 -23.44
CA GLN A 228 12.64 -13.78 -23.77
C GLN A 228 11.10 -13.71 -23.79
N ALA A 229 10.51 -13.04 -22.79
CA ALA A 229 9.07 -12.85 -22.74
C ALA A 229 8.58 -12.07 -23.97
N HIS A 230 9.22 -10.95 -24.29
CA HIS A 230 8.84 -10.10 -25.43
C HIS A 230 9.03 -10.79 -26.79
N GLU A 231 10.09 -11.58 -26.96
CA GLU A 231 10.30 -12.41 -28.16
C GLU A 231 9.16 -13.41 -28.40
N SER A 232 8.58 -13.95 -27.32
CA SER A 232 7.39 -14.81 -27.39
C SER A 232 6.06 -14.05 -27.49
N GLY A 233 6.07 -12.71 -27.41
CA GLY A 233 4.88 -11.86 -27.31
C GLY A 233 4.16 -11.87 -25.95
N ALA A 234 4.81 -12.39 -24.91
CA ALA A 234 4.35 -12.32 -23.53
C ALA A 234 4.77 -10.99 -22.86
N LEU A 235 4.14 -10.63 -21.75
CA LEU A 235 4.40 -9.40 -21.00
C LEU A 235 4.99 -9.72 -19.61
N ILE A 236 5.76 -8.80 -19.04
CA ILE A 236 6.32 -8.94 -17.68
C ILE A 236 5.73 -7.89 -16.73
N ALA A 237 5.14 -8.37 -15.64
CA ALA A 237 4.83 -7.57 -14.47
C ALA A 237 5.85 -7.83 -13.35
N VAL A 238 6.20 -6.78 -12.62
CA VAL A 238 7.14 -6.85 -11.47
C VAL A 238 6.44 -6.31 -10.23
N ALA A 239 6.30 -7.15 -9.20
CA ALA A 239 5.96 -6.69 -7.86
C ALA A 239 7.24 -6.19 -7.17
N THR A 240 7.24 -4.97 -6.65
CA THR A 240 8.47 -4.27 -6.23
C THR A 240 8.29 -3.40 -5.00
N ASP A 241 9.39 -3.09 -4.33
CA ASP A 241 9.45 -2.20 -3.16
C ASP A 241 9.99 -0.82 -3.53
N LEU A 242 9.24 0.25 -3.24
CA LEU A 242 9.63 1.63 -3.59
C LEU A 242 10.92 2.09 -2.88
N MET A 243 11.16 1.66 -1.64
CA MET A 243 12.37 2.03 -0.90
C MET A 243 13.61 1.34 -1.50
N ALA A 244 13.48 0.08 -1.91
CA ALA A 244 14.53 -0.63 -2.62
C ALA A 244 14.89 0.06 -3.95
N LEU A 245 13.89 0.51 -4.71
CA LEU A 245 14.07 1.24 -5.97
C LEU A 245 14.75 2.60 -5.83
N ALA A 246 15.01 3.09 -4.62
CA ALA A 246 15.89 4.26 -4.43
C ALA A 246 17.38 3.91 -4.70
N LEU A 247 17.75 2.64 -4.63
CA LEU A 247 19.13 2.15 -4.78
C LEU A 247 19.34 1.20 -5.94
N ILE A 248 18.35 0.39 -6.32
CA ILE A 248 18.48 -0.63 -7.39
C ILE A 248 17.76 -0.20 -8.68
N PRO A 249 18.19 -0.67 -9.87
CA PRO A 249 17.58 -0.27 -11.13
C PRO A 249 16.08 -0.56 -11.16
N THR A 250 15.31 0.33 -11.79
CA THR A 250 13.85 0.26 -11.79
C THR A 250 13.32 -0.81 -12.75
N PRO A 251 12.09 -1.31 -12.52
CA PRO A 251 11.46 -2.24 -13.47
C PRO A 251 11.40 -1.69 -14.89
N GLY A 252 11.09 -0.40 -15.08
CA GLY A 252 11.03 0.24 -16.38
C GLY A 252 12.39 0.26 -17.11
N GLU A 253 13.49 0.53 -16.40
CA GLU A 253 14.85 0.51 -16.97
C GLU A 253 15.29 -0.90 -17.41
N ILE A 254 14.88 -1.93 -16.67
CA ILE A 254 15.23 -3.32 -16.96
C ILE A 254 14.35 -3.90 -18.10
N GLY A 255 13.17 -3.33 -18.32
CA GLY A 255 12.32 -3.62 -19.48
C GLY A 255 10.91 -4.13 -19.14
N ALA A 256 10.50 -4.12 -17.87
CA ALA A 256 9.17 -4.54 -17.46
C ALA A 256 8.05 -3.72 -18.14
N ASP A 257 6.89 -4.33 -18.32
CA ASP A 257 5.70 -3.67 -18.90
C ASP A 257 4.84 -3.00 -17.83
N ILE A 258 4.80 -3.62 -16.65
CA ILE A 258 3.98 -3.23 -15.50
C ILE A 258 4.80 -3.38 -14.22
N ALA A 259 4.66 -2.43 -13.30
CA ALA A 259 5.14 -2.56 -11.93
C ALA A 259 3.99 -2.40 -10.94
N VAL A 260 3.96 -3.25 -9.91
CA VAL A 260 2.98 -3.20 -8.82
C VAL A 260 3.70 -3.27 -7.48
N GLY A 261 3.02 -2.91 -6.40
CA GLY A 261 3.60 -3.02 -5.06
C GLY A 261 2.80 -2.25 -4.04
N ASN A 262 3.35 -2.14 -2.84
CA ASN A 262 2.75 -1.40 -1.74
C ASN A 262 3.53 -0.11 -1.45
N SER A 263 2.85 1.02 -1.25
CA SER A 263 3.47 2.26 -0.79
C SER A 263 3.48 2.39 0.75
N GLN A 264 3.21 1.31 1.49
CA GLN A 264 3.10 1.30 2.95
C GLN A 264 4.31 1.92 3.66
N ARG A 265 5.52 1.47 3.32
CA ARG A 265 6.76 1.90 4.00
C ARG A 265 7.19 3.33 3.65
N PHE A 266 6.38 4.06 2.90
CA PHE A 266 6.50 5.51 2.74
C PHE A 266 5.60 6.19 3.78
N GLY A 267 5.92 5.97 5.06
CA GLY A 267 5.31 6.68 6.18
C GLY A 267 3.89 6.27 6.56
N VAL A 268 3.38 5.12 6.12
CA VAL A 268 2.04 4.62 6.53
C VAL A 268 2.20 3.49 7.56
N PRO A 269 1.52 3.53 8.73
CA PRO A 269 1.65 2.48 9.74
C PRO A 269 1.27 1.09 9.22
N MET A 270 1.89 0.02 9.76
CA MET A 270 1.60 -1.37 9.36
C MET A 270 0.11 -1.74 9.50
N GLY A 271 -0.60 -1.17 10.48
CA GLY A 271 -2.06 -1.32 10.59
C GLY A 271 -2.56 -2.75 10.77
N PHE A 272 -1.70 -3.70 11.17
CA PHE A 272 -2.01 -5.13 11.20
C PHE A 272 -2.61 -5.65 9.87
N GLY A 273 -2.12 -5.12 8.74
CA GLY A 273 -2.52 -5.48 7.39
C GLY A 273 -3.01 -4.31 6.52
N GLY A 274 -3.41 -3.18 7.13
CA GLY A 274 -3.85 -2.02 6.35
C GLY A 274 -4.60 -0.96 7.16
N PRO A 275 -5.14 0.06 6.49
CA PRO A 275 -5.13 0.25 5.04
C PRO A 275 -3.80 0.78 4.50
N HIS A 276 -3.43 0.39 3.28
CA HIS A 276 -2.26 0.91 2.55
C HIS A 276 -2.61 1.14 1.09
N ALA A 277 -1.98 2.12 0.43
CA ALA A 277 -2.16 2.33 -1.00
C ALA A 277 -1.20 1.44 -1.80
N ALA A 278 -1.75 0.44 -2.48
CA ALA A 278 -0.98 -0.25 -3.51
C ALA A 278 -0.91 0.59 -4.78
N PHE A 279 0.16 0.40 -5.56
CA PHE A 279 0.33 1.07 -6.84
C PHE A 279 0.28 0.08 -7.99
N ILE A 280 -0.08 0.60 -9.16
CA ILE A 280 0.17 -0.03 -10.45
C ILE A 280 0.67 1.04 -11.43
N ALA A 281 1.82 0.76 -12.03
CA ALA A 281 2.42 1.57 -13.07
C ALA A 281 2.61 0.73 -14.33
N ALA A 282 2.56 1.35 -15.51
CA ALA A 282 2.71 0.64 -16.77
C ALA A 282 3.29 1.53 -17.87
N LYS A 283 3.67 0.91 -19.00
CA LYS A 283 3.93 1.63 -20.25
C LYS A 283 2.68 2.39 -20.72
N GLU A 284 2.87 3.49 -21.44
CA GLU A 284 1.80 4.40 -21.92
C GLU A 284 0.65 3.67 -22.67
N ASP A 285 0.97 2.64 -23.43
CA ASP A 285 0.00 1.86 -24.22
C ASP A 285 -1.08 1.17 -23.37
N PHE A 286 -0.82 0.97 -22.07
CA PHE A 286 -1.77 0.36 -21.15
C PHE A 286 -2.81 1.35 -20.57
N LYS A 287 -2.75 2.66 -20.85
CA LYS A 287 -3.63 3.67 -20.22
C LYS A 287 -5.13 3.37 -20.35
N ARG A 288 -5.56 2.75 -21.46
CA ARG A 288 -6.97 2.39 -21.69
C ARG A 288 -7.42 1.13 -20.95
N LYS A 289 -6.49 0.35 -20.40
CA LYS A 289 -6.74 -0.91 -19.68
C LYS A 289 -6.42 -0.79 -18.18
N MET A 290 -5.78 0.30 -17.76
CA MET A 290 -5.43 0.57 -16.37
C MET A 290 -6.65 0.43 -15.44
N PRO A 291 -6.54 -0.29 -14.32
CA PRO A 291 -7.58 -0.40 -13.30
C PRO A 291 -7.65 0.87 -12.44
N GLY A 292 -8.84 1.16 -11.93
CA GLY A 292 -9.06 2.28 -11.00
C GLY A 292 -8.91 3.67 -11.62
N ARG A 293 -8.82 4.67 -10.74
CA ARG A 293 -8.85 6.09 -11.09
C ARG A 293 -7.47 6.54 -11.59
N ILE A 294 -7.44 7.52 -12.49
CA ILE A 294 -6.22 8.22 -12.92
C ILE A 294 -6.52 9.70 -12.84
N ILE A 295 -5.65 10.48 -12.21
CA ILE A 295 -5.72 11.94 -12.22
C ILE A 295 -4.97 12.44 -13.45
N GLY A 296 -5.61 13.33 -14.19
CA GLY A 296 -5.04 13.98 -15.37
C GLY A 296 -5.08 15.50 -15.24
N VAL A 297 -4.12 16.14 -15.89
CA VAL A 297 -4.08 17.58 -16.10
C VAL A 297 -5.04 17.94 -17.24
N SER A 298 -5.80 19.01 -17.05
CA SER A 298 -6.76 19.59 -17.98
C SER A 298 -6.69 21.12 -17.89
N ILE A 299 -7.59 21.80 -18.58
CA ILE A 299 -7.83 23.24 -18.48
C ILE A 299 -9.25 23.53 -17.98
N ASP A 300 -9.42 24.63 -17.25
CA ASP A 300 -10.73 25.17 -16.85
C ASP A 300 -11.35 26.06 -17.95
N SER A 301 -12.52 26.64 -17.69
CA SER A 301 -13.21 27.54 -18.63
C SER A 301 -12.48 28.87 -18.88
N ASN A 302 -11.52 29.24 -18.03
CA ASN A 302 -10.69 30.43 -18.16
C ASN A 302 -9.32 30.12 -18.81
N GLY A 303 -9.06 28.85 -19.17
CA GLY A 303 -7.80 28.40 -19.75
C GLY A 303 -6.70 28.10 -18.72
N ASN A 304 -7.00 28.11 -17.42
CA ASN A 304 -6.03 27.79 -16.37
C ASN A 304 -5.83 26.28 -16.24
N ARG A 305 -4.63 25.86 -15.81
CA ARG A 305 -4.32 24.46 -15.48
C ARG A 305 -5.22 23.98 -14.33
N ALA A 306 -5.96 22.90 -14.55
CA ALA A 306 -6.83 22.26 -13.57
C ALA A 306 -6.67 20.74 -13.59
N LEU A 307 -7.02 20.06 -12.50
CA LEU A 307 -6.94 18.61 -12.36
C LEU A 307 -8.33 17.96 -12.40
N ARG A 308 -8.42 16.73 -12.90
CA ARG A 308 -9.64 15.93 -12.86
C ARG A 308 -9.35 14.44 -12.92
N MET A 309 -10.35 13.61 -12.63
CA MET A 309 -10.30 12.20 -13.01
C MET A 309 -10.36 12.06 -14.54
N ALA A 310 -9.39 11.33 -15.09
CA ALA A 310 -9.20 11.12 -16.52
C ALA A 310 -9.60 9.70 -16.94
N LEU A 311 -10.04 9.56 -18.20
CA LEU A 311 -10.40 8.27 -18.81
C LEU A 311 -11.41 7.46 -17.98
N GLN A 312 -12.39 8.12 -17.36
CA GLN A 312 -13.37 7.52 -16.45
C GLN A 312 -14.26 6.45 -17.12
N THR A 313 -14.31 6.41 -18.45
CA THR A 313 -15.00 5.35 -19.20
C THR A 313 -14.42 3.98 -18.92
N ARG A 314 -13.21 3.85 -18.35
CA ARG A 314 -12.66 2.56 -17.90
C ARG A 314 -13.39 2.00 -16.67
N GLU A 315 -14.00 2.85 -15.86
CA GLU A 315 -14.45 2.51 -14.50
C GLU A 315 -15.87 1.92 -14.48
N GLN A 316 -16.17 1.19 -13.39
CA GLN A 316 -17.41 0.44 -13.20
C GLN A 316 -18.70 1.29 -13.32
N HIS A 317 -18.65 2.57 -12.91
CA HIS A 317 -19.83 3.44 -12.91
C HIS A 317 -20.28 3.84 -14.33
N ILE A 318 -19.40 3.70 -15.33
CA ILE A 318 -19.73 3.93 -16.74
C ILE A 318 -19.88 2.59 -17.48
N ARG A 319 -18.87 1.71 -17.38
CA ARG A 319 -18.81 0.49 -18.20
C ARG A 319 -19.33 -0.78 -17.54
N ARG A 320 -19.68 -0.76 -16.25
CA ARG A 320 -20.25 -1.89 -15.52
C ARG A 320 -19.42 -3.17 -15.72
N ASP A 321 -20.00 -4.22 -16.32
CA ASP A 321 -19.34 -5.50 -16.61
C ASP A 321 -18.19 -5.39 -17.63
N LYS A 322 -18.16 -4.32 -18.44
CA LYS A 322 -17.10 -4.04 -19.43
C LYS A 322 -15.99 -3.13 -18.87
N ALA A 323 -16.02 -2.80 -17.58
CA ALA A 323 -15.00 -1.99 -16.94
C ALA A 323 -13.64 -2.72 -16.85
N THR A 324 -12.58 -1.95 -16.64
CA THR A 324 -11.23 -2.51 -16.48
C THR A 324 -11.07 -3.24 -15.15
N SER A 325 -11.84 -2.90 -14.13
CA SER A 325 -11.88 -3.58 -12.83
C SER A 325 -13.22 -3.28 -12.15
N ASN A 326 -13.55 -4.05 -11.11
CA ASN A 326 -14.68 -3.79 -10.23
C ASN A 326 -14.36 -2.75 -9.13
N ILE A 327 -13.12 -2.29 -9.01
CA ILE A 327 -12.71 -1.34 -7.98
C ILE A 327 -13.52 -0.02 -8.05
N CYS A 328 -13.89 0.51 -6.88
CA CYS A 328 -14.62 1.77 -6.75
C CYS A 328 -14.01 2.64 -5.64
N THR A 329 -14.23 2.27 -4.37
CA THR A 329 -13.41 2.79 -3.26
C THR A 329 -12.02 2.17 -3.39
N ALA A 330 -11.00 3.02 -3.28
CA ALA A 330 -9.59 2.64 -3.25
C ALA A 330 -8.95 3.25 -1.99
N GLN A 331 -7.65 3.52 -2.01
CA GLN A 331 -6.87 3.88 -0.82
C GLN A 331 -6.35 5.33 -0.89
N VAL A 332 -7.24 6.27 -1.22
CA VAL A 332 -6.90 7.67 -1.51
C VAL A 332 -6.15 8.34 -0.37
N LEU A 333 -6.65 8.26 0.87
CA LEU A 333 -6.02 8.92 2.02
C LEU A 333 -4.58 8.41 2.25
N LEU A 334 -4.35 7.12 2.01
CA LEU A 334 -3.04 6.50 2.21
C LEU A 334 -2.09 6.80 1.06
N ALA A 335 -2.61 6.94 -0.17
CA ALA A 335 -1.84 7.45 -1.31
C ALA A 335 -1.41 8.90 -1.09
N VAL A 336 -2.29 9.73 -0.50
CA VAL A 336 -1.95 11.10 -0.06
C VAL A 336 -0.81 11.07 0.96
N MET A 337 -0.92 10.25 2.02
CA MET A 337 0.15 10.14 3.02
C MET A 337 1.49 9.73 2.41
N ALA A 338 1.51 8.71 1.54
CA ALA A 338 2.74 8.25 0.89
C ALA A 338 3.35 9.30 -0.08
N SER A 339 2.51 10.07 -0.78
CA SER A 339 2.98 11.19 -1.60
C SER A 339 3.60 12.29 -0.75
N MET A 340 3.02 12.59 0.40
CA MET A 340 3.52 13.61 1.33
C MET A 340 4.82 13.17 2.00
N TYR A 341 4.97 11.88 2.30
CA TYR A 341 6.24 11.31 2.75
C TYR A 341 7.35 11.57 1.72
N SER A 342 7.07 11.32 0.45
CA SER A 342 8.04 11.55 -0.63
C SER A 342 8.34 13.02 -0.88
N ILE A 343 7.34 13.90 -0.71
CA ILE A 343 7.54 15.35 -0.78
C ILE A 343 8.40 15.84 0.40
N TYR A 344 8.15 15.33 1.61
CA TYR A 344 8.85 15.76 2.82
C TYR A 344 10.32 15.38 2.79
N HIS A 345 10.63 14.15 2.37
CA HIS A 345 11.99 13.65 2.32
C HIS A 345 12.73 14.03 1.04
N GLY A 346 12.01 14.19 -0.08
CA GLY A 346 12.60 14.37 -1.39
C GLY A 346 13.49 13.19 -1.83
N PRO A 347 14.12 13.29 -3.02
CA PRO A 347 14.98 12.22 -3.53
C PRO A 347 16.18 11.94 -2.62
N SER A 348 16.84 12.98 -2.11
CA SER A 348 18.01 12.84 -1.24
C SER A 348 17.67 12.18 0.10
N GLY A 349 16.55 12.56 0.73
CA GLY A 349 16.11 11.97 2.00
C GLY A 349 15.71 10.51 1.84
N ILE A 350 14.95 10.17 0.80
CA ILE A 350 14.59 8.77 0.49
C ILE A 350 15.85 7.94 0.23
N LYS A 351 16.79 8.44 -0.58
CA LYS A 351 18.05 7.74 -0.84
C LYS A 351 18.89 7.56 0.43
N ALA A 352 18.90 8.53 1.34
CA ALA A 352 19.59 8.42 2.62
C ALA A 352 18.94 7.35 3.54
N ILE A 353 17.60 7.29 3.57
CA ILE A 353 16.86 6.27 4.33
C ILE A 353 17.16 4.87 3.75
N ALA A 354 17.04 4.70 2.44
CA ALA A 354 17.33 3.42 1.78
C ALA A 354 18.78 2.97 2.02
N ASN A 355 19.76 3.87 1.91
CA ASN A 355 21.16 3.55 2.23
C ASN A 355 21.35 3.14 3.69
N ARG A 356 20.69 3.82 4.64
CA ARG A 356 20.76 3.46 6.07
C ARG A 356 20.22 2.05 6.31
N ILE A 357 19.08 1.72 5.72
CA ILE A 357 18.46 0.39 5.81
C ILE A 357 19.40 -0.66 5.21
N HIS A 358 19.87 -0.44 3.99
CA HIS A 358 20.77 -1.37 3.29
C HIS A 358 22.09 -1.59 4.05
N ASN A 359 22.70 -0.52 4.56
CA ASN A 359 23.94 -0.62 5.35
C ASN A 359 23.75 -1.43 6.63
N LYS A 360 22.59 -1.32 7.30
CA LYS A 360 22.26 -2.15 8.47
C LYS A 360 22.06 -3.60 8.09
N ALA A 361 21.38 -3.88 6.96
CA ALA A 361 21.21 -5.25 6.48
C ALA A 361 22.56 -5.87 6.12
N LYS A 362 23.41 -5.13 5.43
CA LYS A 362 24.79 -5.53 5.14
C LYS A 362 25.60 -5.79 6.41
N ALA A 363 25.51 -4.92 7.42
CA ALA A 363 26.20 -5.12 8.69
C ALA A 363 25.72 -6.40 9.39
N LEU A 364 24.41 -6.67 9.38
CA LEU A 364 23.81 -7.90 9.89
C LEU A 364 24.37 -9.13 9.14
N ALA A 365 24.32 -9.13 7.81
CA ALA A 365 24.80 -10.24 6.98
C ALA A 365 26.30 -10.51 7.19
N ASN A 366 27.15 -9.48 7.20
CA ASN A 366 28.59 -9.62 7.44
C ASN A 366 28.88 -10.19 8.84
N SER A 367 28.13 -9.75 9.84
CA SER A 367 28.26 -10.20 11.23
C SER A 367 27.89 -11.68 11.35
N LEU A 368 26.73 -12.07 10.83
CA LEU A 368 26.28 -13.46 10.81
C LEU A 368 27.24 -14.36 10.00
N GLN A 369 27.71 -13.92 8.84
CA GLN A 369 28.69 -14.66 8.04
C GLN A 369 30.00 -14.86 8.81
N SER A 370 30.48 -13.83 9.53
CA SER A 370 31.70 -13.91 10.34
C SER A 370 31.54 -14.87 11.53
N SER A 371 30.32 -15.06 12.02
CA SER A 371 29.97 -16.04 13.06
C SER A 371 29.63 -17.43 12.51
N GLY A 372 29.86 -17.68 11.22
CA GLY A 372 29.77 -19.02 10.61
C GLY A 372 28.38 -19.41 10.09
N TYR A 373 27.44 -18.47 10.05
CA TYR A 373 26.16 -18.62 9.35
C TYR A 373 26.35 -18.45 7.84
N GLU A 374 25.54 -19.17 7.07
CA GLU A 374 25.50 -19.04 5.62
C GLU A 374 24.40 -18.04 5.24
N ILE A 375 24.77 -17.04 4.45
CA ILE A 375 23.83 -16.08 3.87
C ILE A 375 23.50 -16.56 2.46
N VAL A 376 22.22 -16.84 2.19
CA VAL A 376 21.80 -17.53 0.96
C VAL A 376 22.02 -16.66 -0.28
N HIS A 377 21.83 -15.35 -0.17
CA HIS A 377 21.95 -14.41 -1.29
C HIS A 377 23.07 -13.40 -1.04
N ASP A 378 23.92 -13.18 -2.02
CA ASP A 378 24.98 -12.16 -1.99
C ASP A 378 24.48 -10.76 -2.38
N GLN A 379 23.36 -10.70 -3.11
CA GLN A 379 22.69 -9.48 -3.56
C GLN A 379 21.32 -9.35 -2.89
N PHE A 380 21.16 -8.36 -2.01
CA PHE A 380 19.89 -8.04 -1.34
C PHE A 380 19.80 -6.54 -0.99
N PHE A 381 18.57 -6.06 -0.78
CA PHE A 381 18.35 -4.69 -0.27
C PHE A 381 18.34 -4.67 1.26
N ASP A 382 17.26 -5.12 1.89
CA ASP A 382 17.03 -5.04 3.34
C ASP A 382 16.71 -6.40 3.98
N THR A 383 16.49 -7.41 3.15
CA THR A 383 16.01 -8.72 3.55
C THR A 383 17.10 -9.75 3.35
N ILE A 384 17.43 -10.49 4.40
CA ILE A 384 18.49 -11.49 4.40
C ILE A 384 17.86 -12.84 4.73
N ARG A 385 18.18 -13.85 3.91
CA ARG A 385 17.87 -15.25 4.19
C ARG A 385 19.12 -15.95 4.72
N ILE A 386 18.96 -16.58 5.88
CA ILE A 386 20.03 -17.19 6.65
C ILE A 386 19.78 -18.68 6.70
N SER A 387 20.74 -19.46 6.20
CA SER A 387 20.72 -20.91 6.28
C SER A 387 21.11 -21.35 7.69
N THR A 388 20.22 -22.12 8.32
CA THR A 388 20.33 -22.48 9.74
C THR A 388 20.84 -23.89 9.97
N ASN A 389 21.41 -24.55 8.94
CA ASN A 389 21.96 -25.92 8.86
C ASN A 389 22.69 -26.50 10.10
N LYS A 390 22.98 -25.68 11.11
CA LYS A 390 23.75 -25.96 12.34
C LYS A 390 22.99 -25.71 13.66
N ASN A 391 21.76 -25.17 13.66
CA ASN A 391 21.05 -24.74 14.87
C ASN A 391 19.63 -25.34 15.00
N SER A 392 19.18 -25.52 16.25
CA SER A 392 17.77 -25.80 16.54
C SER A 392 16.92 -24.55 16.30
N ILE A 393 16.21 -24.50 15.17
CA ILE A 393 15.35 -23.36 14.76
C ILE A 393 14.33 -22.97 15.84
N GLU A 394 13.83 -23.97 16.59
CA GLU A 394 12.90 -23.78 17.70
C GLU A 394 13.50 -23.00 18.88
N GLU A 395 14.79 -23.21 19.19
CA GLU A 395 15.48 -22.46 20.24
C GLU A 395 15.71 -21.01 19.82
N LEU A 396 16.09 -20.80 18.55
CA LEU A 396 16.26 -19.47 17.97
C LEU A 396 14.95 -18.70 18.02
N ARG A 397 13.85 -19.34 17.58
CA ARG A 397 12.52 -18.75 17.60
C ARG A 397 12.06 -18.37 19.00
N LYS A 398 12.19 -19.29 19.96
CA LYS A 398 11.84 -19.01 21.37
C LYS A 398 12.67 -17.85 21.92
N SER A 399 13.97 -17.82 21.63
CA SER A 399 14.86 -16.73 22.06
C SER A 399 14.42 -15.37 21.46
N ALA A 400 14.09 -15.33 20.17
CA ALA A 400 13.60 -14.14 19.50
C ALA A 400 12.29 -13.63 20.11
N GLU A 401 11.30 -14.53 20.27
CA GLU A 401 9.99 -14.20 20.83
C GLU A 401 10.08 -13.72 22.30
N LEU A 402 10.98 -14.31 23.10
CA LEU A 402 11.28 -13.86 24.47
C LEU A 402 11.89 -12.44 24.51
N ASN A 403 12.63 -12.05 23.47
CA ASN A 403 13.19 -10.70 23.30
C ASN A 403 12.28 -9.77 22.48
N ASN A 404 11.02 -10.15 22.28
CA ASN A 404 10.00 -9.37 21.58
C ASN A 404 10.39 -9.05 20.12
N LEU A 405 11.07 -10.02 19.47
CA LEU A 405 11.48 -10.00 18.07
C LEU A 405 10.71 -11.05 17.27
N ASN A 406 10.23 -10.68 16.09
CA ASN A 406 9.65 -11.64 15.14
C ASN A 406 10.50 -11.72 13.87
N PHE A 407 10.81 -12.94 13.45
CA PHE A 407 11.47 -13.24 12.17
C PHE A 407 10.54 -14.06 11.28
N ARG A 408 10.90 -14.17 10.00
CA ARG A 408 10.25 -15.11 9.08
C ARG A 408 10.94 -16.46 9.17
N TYR A 409 10.17 -17.54 9.28
CA TYR A 409 10.68 -18.91 9.28
C TYR A 409 10.19 -19.59 8.00
N PHE A 410 11.12 -20.17 7.24
CA PHE A 410 10.82 -20.90 6.00
C PHE A 410 10.60 -22.39 6.28
N GLU A 411 9.99 -23.10 5.34
CA GLU A 411 9.69 -24.54 5.47
C GLU A 411 10.95 -25.41 5.56
N ASN A 412 12.08 -24.93 5.02
CA ASN A 412 13.38 -25.60 5.08
C ASN A 412 14.22 -25.14 6.29
N ASP A 413 13.57 -24.60 7.32
CA ASP A 413 14.16 -24.08 8.56
C ASP A 413 15.07 -22.84 8.41
N ASP A 414 15.21 -22.28 7.21
CA ASP A 414 15.88 -20.99 7.04
C ASP A 414 15.15 -19.87 7.79
N VAL A 415 15.90 -18.82 8.14
CA VAL A 415 15.35 -17.61 8.77
C VAL A 415 15.49 -16.43 7.83
N GLY A 416 14.39 -15.72 7.63
CA GLY A 416 14.34 -14.43 6.93
C GLY A 416 14.28 -13.27 7.92
N ILE A 417 15.12 -12.27 7.72
CA ILE A 417 15.12 -11.03 8.50
C ILE A 417 15.07 -9.86 7.53
N SER A 418 13.99 -9.08 7.61
CA SER A 418 13.80 -7.85 6.84
C SER A 418 13.99 -6.64 7.75
N LEU A 419 15.04 -5.87 7.50
CA LEU A 419 15.29 -4.63 8.23
C LEU A 419 14.53 -3.47 7.60
N ASP A 420 14.35 -2.40 8.36
CA ASP A 420 13.50 -1.30 7.94
C ASP A 420 13.95 0.05 8.54
N GLU A 421 13.18 1.09 8.26
CA GLU A 421 13.53 2.47 8.60
C GLU A 421 13.73 2.69 10.11
N THR A 422 13.08 1.87 10.93
CA THR A 422 13.01 2.00 12.39
C THR A 422 14.20 1.38 13.12
N VAL A 423 14.99 0.54 12.42
CA VAL A 423 16.08 -0.22 13.03
C VAL A 423 17.19 0.71 13.51
N SER A 424 17.42 0.76 14.82
CA SER A 424 18.55 1.43 15.47
C SER A 424 19.79 0.53 15.51
N ASP A 425 20.90 1.02 16.05
CA ASP A 425 22.10 0.18 16.23
C ASP A 425 21.91 -0.83 17.36
N GLN A 426 21.12 -0.47 18.38
CA GLN A 426 20.74 -1.39 19.45
C GLN A 426 19.86 -2.53 18.92
N ASP A 427 18.94 -2.25 18.02
CA ASP A 427 18.11 -3.29 17.39
C ASP A 427 18.96 -4.31 16.63
N LEU A 428 20.01 -3.85 15.95
CA LEU A 428 20.95 -4.73 15.27
C LEU A 428 21.70 -5.63 16.27
N ILE A 429 22.16 -5.07 17.39
CA ILE A 429 22.82 -5.83 18.47
C ILE A 429 21.86 -6.88 19.05
N ASP A 430 20.61 -6.48 19.31
CA ASP A 430 19.59 -7.38 19.86
C ASP A 430 19.33 -8.56 18.91
N ILE A 431 19.22 -8.30 17.60
CA ILE A 431 19.10 -9.37 16.59
C ILE A 431 20.32 -10.29 16.64
N LEU A 432 21.55 -9.74 16.59
CA LEU A 432 22.79 -10.53 16.61
C LEU A 432 22.92 -11.39 17.87
N SER A 433 22.43 -10.91 19.02
CA SER A 433 22.43 -11.66 20.27
C SER A 433 21.62 -12.95 20.18
N ILE A 434 20.52 -12.96 19.41
CA ILE A 434 19.72 -14.18 19.17
C ILE A 434 20.54 -15.25 18.45
N PHE A 435 21.41 -14.82 17.54
CA PHE A 435 22.30 -15.68 16.78
C PHE A 435 23.64 -15.94 17.48
N LYS A 436 23.83 -15.44 18.72
CA LYS A 436 25.10 -15.50 19.47
C LYS A 436 26.28 -14.97 18.64
N SER A 437 26.02 -13.90 17.90
CA SER A 437 26.96 -13.26 16.97
C SER A 437 27.35 -11.87 17.46
N GLU A 438 28.51 -11.39 17.04
CA GLU A 438 29.00 -10.05 17.35
C GLU A 438 29.08 -9.20 16.08
N ILE A 439 29.12 -7.87 16.23
CA ILE A 439 29.25 -6.96 15.09
C ILE A 439 30.59 -7.20 14.38
N SER A 440 30.53 -7.40 13.07
CA SER A 440 31.69 -7.49 12.19
C SER A 440 31.92 -6.20 11.42
N GLN A 441 33.20 -5.89 11.15
CA GLN A 441 33.62 -4.78 10.29
C GLN A 441 33.83 -5.21 8.82
N ASN A 442 33.53 -6.47 8.49
CA ASN A 442 33.63 -6.98 7.12
C ASN A 442 32.62 -6.29 6.19
N ASN A 443 32.93 -6.31 4.89
CA ASN A 443 32.22 -5.53 3.89
C ASN A 443 31.94 -6.33 2.60
N ASN A 444 31.48 -7.57 2.75
CA ASN A 444 31.39 -8.54 1.66
C ASN A 444 30.13 -8.38 0.79
N PHE A 445 29.02 -7.89 1.36
CA PHE A 445 27.73 -7.78 0.68
C PHE A 445 27.49 -6.37 0.10
N ASN A 446 28.06 -6.09 -1.06
CA ASN A 446 27.80 -4.83 -1.80
C ASN A 446 26.83 -5.08 -2.95
N LEU A 447 25.86 -4.17 -3.11
CA LEU A 447 24.99 -4.16 -4.30
C LEU A 447 25.83 -3.88 -5.55
N SER A 448 25.77 -4.83 -6.49
CA SER A 448 26.37 -4.70 -7.83
C SER A 448 25.44 -3.96 -8.80
N LEU A 449 24.13 -4.15 -8.65
CA LEU A 449 23.10 -3.48 -9.43
C LEU A 449 22.68 -2.19 -8.73
N ASN A 450 23.11 -1.06 -9.29
CA ASN A 450 22.84 0.27 -8.73
C ASN A 450 21.95 1.08 -9.69
N ARG A 451 21.02 1.83 -9.12
CA ARG A 451 20.19 2.80 -9.85
C ARG A 451 21.05 3.98 -10.28
N GLU A 452 21.03 4.25 -11.59
CA GLU A 452 21.72 5.39 -12.19
C GLU A 452 20.78 6.57 -12.47
N SER A 453 19.49 6.33 -12.70
CA SER A 453 18.52 7.41 -12.95
C SER A 453 18.22 8.24 -11.71
N SER A 454 17.93 9.52 -11.97
CA SER A 454 17.27 10.39 -11.00
C SER A 454 15.80 10.00 -10.82
N PHE A 455 15.23 10.42 -9.69
CA PHE A 455 13.81 10.30 -9.36
C PHE A 455 13.37 11.49 -8.53
N LEU A 456 12.06 11.69 -8.42
CA LEU A 456 11.42 12.79 -7.71
C LEU A 456 12.03 14.15 -8.12
N SER A 457 12.22 14.30 -9.42
CA SER A 457 12.86 15.44 -10.08
C SER A 457 11.94 16.67 -10.16
N HIS A 458 10.62 16.46 -10.11
CA HIS A 458 9.67 17.56 -10.10
C HIS A 458 9.86 18.47 -8.88
N GLU A 459 9.66 19.78 -9.07
CA GLU A 459 9.91 20.81 -8.04
C GLU A 459 9.15 20.54 -6.72
N VAL A 460 7.96 19.94 -6.80
CA VAL A 460 7.12 19.62 -5.65
C VAL A 460 7.85 18.77 -4.61
N PHE A 461 8.73 17.86 -5.04
CA PHE A 461 9.50 16.98 -4.14
C PHE A 461 10.76 17.65 -3.57
N ASN A 462 11.01 18.91 -3.92
CA ASN A 462 12.24 19.63 -3.62
C ASN A 462 12.00 20.98 -2.89
N GLN A 463 10.74 21.32 -2.58
CA GLN A 463 10.36 22.62 -2.01
C GLN A 463 9.87 22.57 -0.55
N TYR A 464 9.38 21.44 -0.06
CA TYR A 464 8.62 21.38 1.21
C TYR A 464 9.28 20.48 2.27
N HIS A 465 10.58 20.68 2.52
CA HIS A 465 11.37 19.81 3.41
C HIS A 465 11.38 20.29 4.87
N SER A 466 11.11 21.57 5.13
CA SER A 466 10.90 22.03 6.50
C SER A 466 9.50 21.67 6.99
N GLU A 467 9.34 21.37 8.28
CA GLU A 467 8.03 21.08 8.86
C GLU A 467 7.03 22.24 8.66
N THR A 468 7.53 23.49 8.69
CA THR A 468 6.72 24.69 8.43
C THR A 468 6.20 24.73 6.99
N GLU A 469 7.04 24.45 6.01
CA GLU A 469 6.65 24.43 4.60
C GLU A 469 5.72 23.27 4.28
N MET A 470 5.98 22.08 4.85
CA MET A 470 5.11 20.92 4.71
C MET A 470 3.71 21.18 5.28
N MET A 471 3.63 21.72 6.49
CA MET A 471 2.36 22.11 7.10
C MET A 471 1.61 23.13 6.22
N ARG A 472 2.29 24.16 5.69
CA ARG A 472 1.69 25.15 4.79
C ARG A 472 1.22 24.52 3.47
N TYR A 473 1.97 23.57 2.93
CA TYR A 473 1.60 22.86 1.71
C TYR A 473 0.33 22.02 1.92
N ILE A 474 0.30 21.22 2.98
CA ILE A 474 -0.87 20.41 3.37
C ILE A 474 -2.10 21.31 3.53
N HIS A 475 -1.99 22.40 4.29
CA HIS A 475 -3.10 23.32 4.48
C HIS A 475 -3.57 24.00 3.18
N ARG A 476 -2.63 24.37 2.30
CA ARG A 476 -2.97 24.95 0.99
C ARG A 476 -3.73 23.98 0.10
N LEU A 477 -3.49 22.68 0.19
CA LEU A 477 -4.29 21.69 -0.53
C LEU A 477 -5.64 21.49 0.14
N GLU A 478 -5.67 21.32 1.46
CA GLU A 478 -6.90 21.16 2.25
C GLU A 478 -7.93 22.25 1.95
N THR A 479 -7.50 23.51 1.90
CA THR A 479 -8.38 24.67 1.64
C THR A 479 -9.01 24.70 0.24
N LYS A 480 -8.54 23.86 -0.70
CA LYS A 480 -9.15 23.72 -2.04
C LYS A 480 -10.26 22.67 -2.08
N ASP A 481 -10.47 21.94 -0.98
CA ASP A 481 -11.38 20.81 -0.91
C ASP A 481 -12.57 21.11 0.01
N LEU A 482 -13.78 20.89 -0.51
CA LEU A 482 -15.00 20.94 0.31
C LEU A 482 -15.17 19.58 1.02
N THR A 483 -15.20 19.60 2.36
CA THR A 483 -15.32 18.39 3.20
C THR A 483 -16.42 18.52 4.28
N LEU A 484 -16.68 17.48 5.08
CA LEU A 484 -17.78 17.51 6.07
C LEU A 484 -17.53 18.49 7.22
N ASN A 485 -16.30 18.97 7.39
CA ASN A 485 -16.01 20.08 8.29
C ASN A 485 -16.50 21.45 7.76
N THR A 486 -17.07 21.48 6.55
CA THR A 486 -17.62 22.68 5.88
C THR A 486 -19.14 22.62 5.79
N SER A 487 -19.70 21.58 5.16
CA SER A 487 -21.14 21.42 4.96
C SER A 487 -21.54 19.95 4.74
N MET A 488 -22.85 19.67 4.65
CA MET A 488 -23.35 18.39 4.13
C MET A 488 -22.87 18.17 2.68
N ILE A 489 -22.49 16.94 2.34
CA ILE A 489 -21.97 16.52 1.02
C ILE A 489 -22.85 15.43 0.43
#